data_AF-A0AAW4JJP4-F1
#
_entry.id   AF-A0AAW4JJP4-F1
#
_cell.length_a   1.000
_cell.length_b   1.000
_cell.length_c   1.000
_cell.angle_alpha   90.00
_cell.angle_beta   90.00
_cell.angle_gamma   90.00
#
_symmetry.space_group_name_H-M   'P 1'
#
loop_
_entity.id
_entity.type
_entity.pdbx_description
1 polymer ?
#
loop_
_entity_poly.entity_id
_entity_poly.type
_entity_poly.pdbx_seq_one_letter_code
_entity_poly.pdbx_strand_id
1 'polypeptide(L)'
;MNQDRLRFDLSDLAEEVTPVDLRDRALRTSRRLGIQRAVATSAAALVVLAAATGTALAIRPNSQAPAPAGPSVTVTTPPVEPSRTPSTEPSRTSSADASTATGQAQSSLAGTRYYLQQTSTRSRIHEVRGTQDRVVHEVVHEAASRCEANTVSISPDGKRVVWVQDSTDNANGVLLIATVGEKGATTLAEGISCLGARPLRWKGDDLLMVQRKNRQSVLYDVAANKQVVGDPGQETKRCWSADGAWLAAESDGKPYVSDTTDLRQYTYTPPEQEATKWGGWEARSVSTDGRYVAVGWIGTDPSRRDGSFAVVDTETSKVVDLPGTGEVRSILFSADGTVLLRRGTGITVLDREFKPLGTVTEPAPTRNRALLAYVP
;
A
#
# COMPACT_ATOMS: atom_id res chain seq x y z
N MET A 1 -21.06 50.21 -12.29
CA MET A 1 -22.13 49.29 -12.70
C MET A 1 -21.69 47.82 -12.57
N ASN A 2 -21.13 47.40 -11.42
CA ASN A 2 -20.64 46.00 -11.23
C ASN A 2 -20.59 45.52 -9.76
N GLN A 3 -21.01 46.31 -8.77
CA GLN A 3 -21.03 45.85 -7.36
C GLN A 3 -22.31 45.08 -7.02
N ASP A 4 -23.42 45.37 -7.69
CA ASP A 4 -24.69 44.70 -7.41
C ASP A 4 -24.71 43.25 -7.91
N ARG A 5 -24.05 42.96 -9.05
CA ARG A 5 -23.94 41.59 -9.60
C ARG A 5 -23.19 40.64 -8.66
N LEU A 6 -22.06 41.09 -8.10
CA LEU A 6 -21.29 40.30 -7.12
C LEU A 6 -22.10 40.03 -5.85
N ARG A 7 -22.99 40.94 -5.48
CA ARG A 7 -23.84 40.78 -4.30
C ARG A 7 -24.95 39.76 -4.56
N PHE A 8 -25.54 39.75 -5.76
CA PHE A 8 -26.55 38.77 -6.16
C PHE A 8 -25.96 37.37 -6.34
N ASP A 9 -24.79 37.25 -6.97
CA ASP A 9 -24.13 35.94 -7.17
C ASP A 9 -23.69 35.31 -5.83
N LEU A 10 -23.32 36.11 -4.83
CA LEU A 10 -22.99 35.61 -3.48
C LEU A 10 -24.23 35.24 -2.65
N SER A 11 -25.37 35.90 -2.85
CA SER A 11 -26.62 35.49 -2.22
C SER A 11 -27.19 34.20 -2.82
N ASP A 12 -27.06 34.00 -4.14
CA ASP A 12 -27.47 32.75 -4.80
C ASP A 12 -26.64 31.55 -4.30
N LEU A 13 -25.33 31.73 -4.14
CA LEU A 13 -24.44 30.73 -3.54
C LEU A 13 -24.71 30.45 -2.06
N ALA A 14 -25.28 31.41 -1.33
CA ALA A 14 -25.69 31.22 0.07
C ALA A 14 -27.04 30.51 0.21
N GLU A 15 -27.90 30.58 -0.82
CA GLU A 15 -29.20 29.91 -0.86
C GLU A 15 -29.11 28.47 -1.39
N GLU A 16 -28.10 28.17 -2.23
CA GLU A 16 -27.84 26.81 -2.74
C GLU A 16 -27.19 25.87 -1.72
N VAL A 17 -26.59 26.40 -0.64
CA VAL A 17 -26.10 25.61 0.48
C VAL A 17 -27.21 25.44 1.52
N THR A 18 -28.06 24.45 1.31
CA THR A 18 -29.08 24.10 2.32
C THR A 18 -28.41 23.81 3.67
N PRO A 19 -28.88 24.41 4.80
CA PRO A 19 -28.33 24.18 6.14
C PRO A 19 -28.33 22.71 6.59
N VAL A 20 -29.05 21.86 5.85
CA VAL A 20 -29.14 20.41 6.04
C VAL A 20 -27.81 19.73 5.79
N ASP A 21 -27.00 20.18 4.82
CA ASP A 21 -25.78 19.46 4.42
C ASP A 21 -24.67 19.59 5.48
N LEU A 22 -24.55 20.75 6.13
CA LEU A 22 -23.58 20.93 7.23
C LEU A 22 -24.00 20.18 8.50
N ARG A 23 -25.31 20.14 8.80
CA ARG A 23 -25.84 19.41 9.96
C ARG A 23 -25.69 17.90 9.79
N ASP A 24 -25.98 17.39 8.60
CA ASP A 24 -25.78 15.98 8.27
C ASP A 24 -24.31 15.58 8.25
N ARG A 25 -23.44 16.46 7.73
CA ARG A 25 -21.99 16.25 7.75
C ARG A 25 -21.45 16.22 9.17
N ALA A 26 -21.90 17.11 10.06
CA ALA A 26 -21.52 17.14 11.47
C ALA A 26 -22.08 15.96 12.28
N LEU A 27 -23.33 15.54 12.00
CA LEU A 27 -23.94 14.39 12.66
C LEU A 27 -23.28 13.07 12.24
N ARG A 28 -22.80 12.96 11.00
CA ARG A 28 -22.07 11.76 10.53
C ARG A 28 -20.66 11.67 11.10
N THR A 29 -19.90 12.77 11.16
CA THR A 29 -18.58 12.78 11.86
C THR A 29 -18.73 12.54 13.36
N SER A 30 -19.78 13.09 13.99
CA SER A 30 -20.09 12.83 15.40
C SER A 30 -20.45 11.36 15.68
N ARG A 31 -21.27 10.73 14.84
CA ARG A 31 -21.62 9.30 14.99
C ARG A 31 -20.40 8.39 14.84
N ARG A 32 -19.45 8.72 13.94
CA ARG A 32 -18.22 7.92 13.77
C ARG A 32 -17.31 7.99 15.00
N LEU A 33 -17.11 9.18 15.57
CA LEU A 33 -16.37 9.35 16.84
C LEU A 33 -17.09 8.70 18.03
N GLY A 34 -18.43 8.74 18.04
CA GLY A 34 -19.27 8.08 19.06
C GLY A 34 -19.15 6.56 19.04
N ILE A 35 -19.20 5.94 17.85
CA ILE A 35 -19.06 4.48 17.69
C ILE A 35 -17.63 4.02 18.04
N GLN A 36 -16.60 4.76 17.64
CA GLN A 36 -15.21 4.45 18.01
C GLN A 36 -14.97 4.54 19.53
N ARG A 37 -15.59 5.49 20.24
CA ARG A 37 -15.52 5.56 21.71
C ARG A 37 -16.32 4.46 22.41
N ALA A 38 -17.44 4.01 21.85
CA ALA A 38 -18.25 2.93 22.42
C ALA A 38 -17.57 1.56 22.34
N VAL A 39 -16.83 1.28 21.27
CA VAL A 39 -16.07 0.02 21.12
C VAL A 39 -14.87 -0.02 22.08
N ALA A 40 -14.16 1.09 22.24
CA ALA A 40 -13.02 1.18 23.16
C ALA A 40 -13.42 1.06 24.65
N THR A 41 -14.62 1.51 25.04
CA THR A 41 -15.10 1.40 26.43
C THR A 41 -15.77 0.06 26.74
N SER A 42 -16.29 -0.66 25.74
CA SER A 42 -16.95 -1.96 25.94
C SER A 42 -15.96 -3.13 26.10
N ALA A 43 -14.76 -3.04 25.51
CA ALA A 43 -13.73 -4.06 25.66
C ALA A 43 -13.12 -4.08 27.08
N ALA A 44 -13.04 -2.93 27.76
CA ALA A 44 -12.55 -2.86 29.14
C ALA A 44 -13.56 -3.42 30.16
N ALA A 45 -14.86 -3.31 29.91
CA ALA A 45 -15.89 -3.79 30.84
C ALA A 45 -16.07 -5.31 30.82
N LEU A 46 -15.87 -5.98 29.66
CA LEU A 46 -16.03 -7.43 29.56
C LEU A 46 -14.84 -8.23 30.13
N VAL A 47 -13.64 -7.66 30.16
CA VAL A 47 -12.46 -8.31 30.77
C VAL A 47 -12.54 -8.28 32.30
N VAL A 48 -13.19 -7.28 32.90
CA VAL A 48 -13.39 -7.20 34.36
C VAL A 48 -14.53 -8.11 34.84
N LEU A 49 -15.53 -8.41 34.01
CA LEU A 49 -16.64 -9.30 34.37
C LEU A 49 -16.34 -10.80 34.19
N ALA A 50 -15.37 -11.17 33.35
CA ALA A 50 -14.95 -12.58 33.18
C ALA A 50 -14.01 -13.09 34.29
N ALA A 51 -13.43 -12.21 35.10
CA ALA A 51 -12.54 -12.59 36.21
C ALA A 51 -13.27 -12.88 37.54
N ALA A 52 -14.59 -12.69 37.62
CA ALA A 52 -15.35 -12.72 38.87
C ALA A 52 -16.32 -13.90 39.06
N THR A 53 -16.41 -14.86 38.12
CA THR A 53 -17.33 -16.01 38.24
C THR A 53 -16.66 -17.32 37.87
N GLY A 54 -16.00 -17.95 38.86
CA GLY A 54 -15.34 -19.24 38.59
C GLY A 54 -14.69 -19.94 39.76
N THR A 55 -15.26 -19.92 40.97
CA THR A 55 -14.92 -20.92 42.00
C THR A 55 -16.15 -21.27 42.85
N ALA A 56 -16.70 -22.46 42.63
CA ALA A 56 -17.61 -23.10 43.57
C ALA A 56 -17.39 -24.63 43.58
N LEU A 57 -16.65 -25.05 44.61
CA LEU A 57 -16.85 -26.22 45.47
C LEU A 57 -16.87 -27.65 44.86
N ALA A 58 -15.84 -28.42 45.24
CA ALA A 58 -16.03 -29.79 45.72
C ALA A 58 -15.13 -30.03 46.95
N ILE A 59 -15.76 -30.04 48.13
CA ILE A 59 -15.18 -30.42 49.43
C ILE A 59 -15.38 -31.92 49.61
N ARG A 60 -14.34 -32.66 50.00
CA ARG A 60 -14.43 -33.78 50.98
C ARG A 60 -13.08 -34.05 51.69
N PRO A 61 -13.11 -34.64 52.91
CA PRO A 61 -12.18 -34.31 53.99
C PRO A 61 -11.25 -35.46 54.45
N ASN A 62 -10.42 -35.14 55.46
CA ASN A 62 -9.48 -35.96 56.28
C ASN A 62 -8.07 -36.15 55.69
N SER A 63 -6.97 -36.06 56.45
CA SER A 63 -6.68 -35.79 57.87
C SER A 63 -5.15 -35.64 58.02
N GLN A 64 -4.70 -35.08 59.17
CA GLN A 64 -3.32 -35.00 59.71
C GLN A 64 -2.41 -33.82 59.32
N ALA A 65 -2.17 -32.97 60.33
CA ALA A 65 -0.92 -32.28 60.64
C ALA A 65 -0.29 -32.99 61.89
N PRO A 66 1.00 -32.81 62.28
CA PRO A 66 1.82 -31.60 62.08
C PRO A 66 3.34 -31.77 61.83
N ALA A 67 3.96 -30.59 61.60
CA ALA A 67 5.30 -30.13 62.04
C ALA A 67 6.52 -30.20 61.08
N PRO A 68 7.49 -29.25 61.25
CA PRO A 68 8.26 -28.64 60.16
C PRO A 68 9.78 -28.97 60.17
N ALA A 69 10.46 -28.77 59.03
CA ALA A 69 11.92 -28.61 58.97
C ALA A 69 12.35 -27.87 57.68
N GLY A 70 13.12 -26.79 57.83
CA GLY A 70 14.10 -26.36 56.80
C GLY A 70 15.38 -27.22 56.90
N PRO A 71 16.55 -26.83 56.35
CA PRO A 71 16.90 -25.64 55.56
C PRO A 71 17.68 -25.94 54.24
N SER A 72 17.97 -24.85 53.51
CA SER A 72 19.13 -24.53 52.65
C SER A 72 19.93 -25.61 51.91
N VAL A 73 20.08 -25.43 50.58
CA VAL A 73 21.22 -25.92 49.81
C VAL A 73 21.87 -24.77 49.04
N THR A 74 23.08 -24.41 49.48
CA THR A 74 24.11 -23.66 48.76
C THR A 74 24.99 -24.66 48.00
N VAL A 75 25.88 -24.16 47.11
CA VAL A 75 27.12 -24.77 46.56
C VAL A 75 26.99 -25.16 45.07
N THR A 76 27.90 -24.89 44.13
CA THR A 76 29.13 -24.06 44.01
C THR A 76 29.56 -24.16 42.53
N THR A 77 30.08 -23.08 41.94
CA THR A 77 30.75 -23.04 40.64
C THR A 77 32.20 -23.55 40.70
N PRO A 78 32.71 -24.29 39.70
CA PRO A 78 34.15 -24.50 39.49
C PRO A 78 34.73 -23.61 38.37
N PRO A 79 36.08 -23.51 38.28
CA PRO A 79 36.81 -22.26 38.04
C PRO A 79 37.36 -22.06 36.61
N VAL A 80 37.87 -20.84 36.38
CA VAL A 80 38.56 -20.35 35.18
C VAL A 80 40.09 -20.61 35.26
N GLU A 81 40.74 -20.63 34.08
CA GLU A 81 42.12 -20.20 33.76
C GLU A 81 43.20 -21.31 33.52
N PRO A 82 44.29 -21.13 32.72
CA PRO A 82 44.73 -20.00 31.86
C PRO A 82 45.05 -20.28 30.37
N SER A 83 45.13 -19.14 29.68
CA SER A 83 45.88 -18.71 28.49
C SER A 83 47.20 -19.43 28.11
N ARG A 84 47.45 -19.60 26.80
CA ARG A 84 48.78 -19.68 26.17
C ARG A 84 48.78 -18.99 24.79
N THR A 85 49.82 -18.19 24.55
CA THR A 85 50.21 -17.52 23.28
C THR A 85 51.65 -17.94 22.95
N PRO A 86 52.27 -17.52 21.83
CA PRO A 86 52.12 -17.88 20.42
C PRO A 86 53.30 -18.74 19.89
N SER A 87 53.19 -19.30 18.67
CA SER A 87 54.41 -19.59 17.86
C SER A 87 54.14 -19.74 16.36
N THR A 88 54.71 -18.80 15.62
CA THR A 88 55.53 -18.89 14.39
C THR A 88 55.04 -19.62 13.12
N GLU A 89 55.04 -18.80 12.06
CA GLU A 89 54.97 -19.03 10.61
C GLU A 89 55.93 -20.11 10.07
N PRO A 90 55.64 -20.68 8.89
CA PRO A 90 56.54 -20.39 7.77
C PRO A 90 55.82 -20.06 6.46
N SER A 91 56.41 -19.11 5.75
CA SER A 91 56.01 -18.59 4.45
C SER A 91 56.04 -19.67 3.36
N ARG A 92 55.01 -19.69 2.50
CA ARG A 92 55.10 -20.22 1.14
C ARG A 92 54.39 -19.31 0.15
N THR A 93 55.21 -18.75 -0.73
CA THR A 93 54.87 -18.08 -1.97
C THR A 93 54.19 -19.06 -2.93
N SER A 94 53.03 -18.70 -3.46
CA SER A 94 52.49 -19.30 -4.69
C SER A 94 51.71 -18.23 -5.43
N SER A 95 52.28 -17.85 -6.58
CA SER A 95 51.74 -16.92 -7.55
C SER A 95 50.45 -17.44 -8.18
N ALA A 96 49.58 -16.48 -8.50
CA ALA A 96 48.61 -16.48 -9.61
C ALA A 96 47.79 -17.77 -9.86
N ASP A 97 46.49 -17.69 -9.57
CA ASP A 97 45.56 -17.51 -10.70
C ASP A 97 44.27 -16.83 -10.27
N ALA A 98 43.92 -15.81 -11.03
CA ALA A 98 42.66 -15.11 -10.93
C ALA A 98 41.55 -16.05 -11.44
N SER A 99 40.91 -16.77 -10.52
CA SER A 99 39.58 -17.32 -10.78
C SER A 99 38.57 -16.37 -10.15
N THR A 100 38.11 -15.47 -11.00
CA THR A 100 36.84 -14.77 -10.91
C THR A 100 35.75 -15.75 -10.45
N ALA A 101 35.53 -15.82 -9.14
CA ALA A 101 34.25 -16.24 -8.61
C ALA A 101 33.27 -15.10 -8.90
N THR A 102 32.84 -14.99 -10.16
CA THR A 102 31.54 -14.43 -10.49
C THR A 102 30.52 -15.30 -9.77
N GLY A 103 30.26 -14.99 -8.51
CA GLY A 103 29.02 -15.32 -7.85
C GLY A 103 27.94 -14.74 -8.74
N GLN A 104 27.32 -15.62 -9.53
CA GLN A 104 26.16 -15.28 -10.32
C GLN A 104 25.16 -14.62 -9.39
N ALA A 105 24.94 -13.31 -9.56
CA ALA A 105 23.77 -12.63 -9.07
C ALA A 105 22.55 -13.17 -9.84
N GLN A 106 22.17 -14.42 -9.54
CA GLN A 106 20.95 -15.04 -10.03
C GLN A 106 19.78 -14.41 -9.27
N SER A 107 19.12 -13.49 -9.97
CA SER A 107 17.79 -12.91 -9.71
C SER A 107 17.31 -12.93 -8.26
N SER A 108 17.58 -11.85 -7.51
CA SER A 108 17.06 -11.64 -6.15
C SER A 108 15.55 -11.40 -6.06
N LEU A 109 14.81 -11.59 -7.16
CA LEU A 109 13.37 -11.40 -7.22
C LEU A 109 12.73 -12.66 -7.82
N ALA A 110 12.32 -13.58 -6.94
CA ALA A 110 11.68 -14.84 -7.32
C ALA A 110 10.25 -14.63 -7.87
N GLY A 111 9.62 -13.52 -7.48
CA GLY A 111 8.26 -13.20 -7.85
C GLY A 111 8.06 -12.70 -9.28
N THR A 112 6.81 -12.40 -9.57
CA THR A 112 6.30 -11.99 -10.88
C THR A 112 6.00 -10.49 -10.86
N ARG A 113 6.56 -9.75 -11.83
CA ARG A 113 6.29 -8.32 -11.99
C ARG A 113 5.32 -8.09 -13.14
N TYR A 114 4.33 -7.24 -12.92
CA TYR A 114 3.36 -6.87 -13.96
C TYR A 114 3.62 -5.45 -14.42
N TYR A 115 3.92 -5.29 -15.71
CA TYR A 115 4.20 -4.00 -16.32
C TYR A 115 3.13 -3.59 -17.32
N LEU A 116 2.79 -2.30 -17.35
CA LEU A 116 1.92 -1.71 -18.35
C LEU A 116 2.76 -1.11 -19.49
N GLN A 117 2.56 -1.62 -20.70
CA GLN A 117 2.96 -0.97 -21.94
C GLN A 117 1.73 -0.31 -22.57
N GLN A 118 1.88 0.94 -23.03
CA GLN A 118 0.82 1.65 -23.74
C GLN A 118 1.31 2.13 -25.10
N THR A 119 0.42 2.04 -26.07
CA THR A 119 0.52 2.69 -27.37
C THR A 119 -0.70 3.58 -27.58
N SER A 120 -0.78 4.24 -28.73
CA SER A 120 -1.95 5.05 -29.08
C SER A 120 -3.26 4.27 -29.20
N THR A 121 -3.22 2.95 -29.33
CA THR A 121 -4.42 2.11 -29.58
C THR A 121 -4.48 0.83 -28.74
N ARG A 122 -3.48 0.61 -27.87
CA ARG A 122 -3.38 -0.62 -27.09
C ARG A 122 -2.82 -0.36 -25.70
N SER A 123 -3.29 -1.13 -24.74
CA SER A 123 -2.67 -1.28 -23.41
C SER A 123 -2.39 -2.76 -23.18
N ARG A 124 -1.12 -3.08 -22.92
CA ARG A 124 -0.63 -4.44 -22.76
C ARG A 124 -0.09 -4.63 -21.36
N ILE A 125 -0.54 -5.68 -20.69
CA ILE A 125 0.03 -6.12 -19.42
C ILE A 125 1.06 -7.19 -19.73
N HIS A 126 2.30 -6.90 -19.33
CA HIS A 126 3.44 -7.78 -19.43
C HIS A 126 3.68 -8.46 -18.09
N GLU A 127 3.69 -9.77 -18.09
CA GLU A 127 4.16 -10.57 -16.97
C GLU A 127 5.65 -10.85 -17.14
N VAL A 128 6.44 -10.47 -16.14
CA VAL A 128 7.90 -10.61 -16.18
C VAL A 128 8.40 -11.41 -14.98
N ARG A 129 8.88 -12.63 -15.25
CA ARG A 129 9.49 -13.55 -14.27
C ARG A 129 10.91 -13.91 -14.71
N GLY A 130 11.90 -13.58 -13.88
CA GLY A 130 13.31 -13.66 -14.29
C GLY A 130 13.57 -12.84 -15.56
N THR A 131 14.00 -13.51 -16.64
CA THR A 131 14.24 -12.93 -17.97
C THR A 131 13.07 -13.12 -18.95
N GLN A 132 12.03 -13.86 -18.56
CA GLN A 132 10.86 -14.07 -19.41
C GLN A 132 9.96 -12.83 -19.35
N ASP A 133 9.55 -12.34 -20.52
CA ASP A 133 8.59 -11.25 -20.69
C ASP A 133 7.50 -11.75 -21.66
N ARG A 134 6.26 -11.82 -21.19
CA ARG A 134 5.10 -12.22 -22.01
C ARG A 134 3.93 -11.27 -21.82
N VAL A 135 3.22 -10.98 -22.90
CA VAL A 135 1.94 -10.25 -22.81
C VAL A 135 0.88 -11.23 -22.32
N VAL A 136 0.28 -10.95 -21.16
CA VAL A 136 -0.76 -11.79 -20.54
C VAL A 136 -2.16 -11.20 -20.68
N HIS A 137 -2.25 -9.92 -21.05
CA HIS A 137 -3.52 -9.27 -21.35
C HIS A 137 -3.30 -8.10 -22.32
N GLU A 138 -4.24 -7.90 -23.25
CA GLU A 138 -4.24 -6.78 -24.19
C GLU A 138 -5.64 -6.17 -24.24
N VAL A 139 -5.71 -4.86 -23.95
CA VAL A 139 -6.91 -4.05 -24.16
C VAL A 139 -6.67 -3.20 -25.40
N VAL A 140 -7.50 -3.41 -26.42
CA VAL A 140 -7.52 -2.59 -27.64
C VAL A 140 -8.47 -1.43 -27.41
N HIS A 141 -8.06 -0.24 -27.80
CA HIS A 141 -8.87 0.97 -27.66
C HIS A 141 -8.72 1.87 -28.87
N GLU A 142 -9.74 2.68 -29.12
CA GLU A 142 -9.69 3.70 -30.15
C GLU A 142 -8.77 4.84 -29.71
N ALA A 143 -8.00 5.41 -30.65
CA ALA A 143 -7.06 6.49 -30.31
C ALA A 143 -7.72 7.73 -29.69
N ALA A 144 -9.03 7.91 -29.92
CA ALA A 144 -9.81 8.98 -29.31
C ALA A 144 -10.30 8.64 -27.90
N SER A 145 -10.48 7.36 -27.57
CA SER A 145 -10.96 6.93 -26.25
C SER A 145 -9.83 6.96 -25.23
N ARG A 146 -10.03 7.75 -24.17
CA ARG A 146 -9.03 7.90 -23.10
C ARG A 146 -9.28 6.96 -21.93
N CYS A 147 -10.48 6.38 -21.82
CA CYS A 147 -10.85 5.65 -20.62
C CYS A 147 -10.05 4.35 -20.46
N GLU A 148 -9.96 3.53 -21.49
CA GLU A 148 -9.24 2.25 -21.45
C GLU A 148 -7.75 2.53 -21.17
N ALA A 149 -7.16 3.45 -21.92
CA ALA A 149 -5.79 3.88 -21.74
C ALA A 149 -5.54 4.47 -20.33
N ASN A 150 -6.51 5.07 -19.66
CA ASN A 150 -6.32 5.65 -18.32
C ASN A 150 -6.66 4.71 -17.15
N THR A 151 -7.36 3.60 -17.41
CA THR A 151 -7.93 2.78 -16.33
C THR A 151 -7.37 1.37 -16.19
N VAL A 152 -6.65 0.83 -17.19
CA VAL A 152 -6.05 -0.52 -17.06
C VAL A 152 -5.22 -0.63 -15.78
N SER A 153 -5.55 -1.62 -14.97
CA SER A 153 -4.92 -1.97 -13.68
C SER A 153 -4.99 -3.47 -13.43
N ILE A 154 -4.14 -4.00 -12.55
CA ILE A 154 -4.08 -5.41 -12.17
C ILE A 154 -4.20 -5.56 -10.65
N SER A 155 -4.85 -6.63 -10.18
CA SER A 155 -4.95 -6.92 -8.75
C SER A 155 -3.56 -7.19 -8.13
N PRO A 156 -3.38 -6.92 -6.83
CA PRO A 156 -2.12 -7.18 -6.13
C PRO A 156 -1.64 -8.64 -6.23
N ASP A 157 -2.54 -9.63 -6.20
CA ASP A 157 -2.24 -11.05 -6.45
C ASP A 157 -1.98 -11.42 -7.93
N GLY A 158 -2.08 -10.46 -8.86
CA GLY A 158 -1.81 -10.66 -10.28
C GLY A 158 -2.82 -11.55 -11.01
N LYS A 159 -3.99 -11.85 -10.43
CA LYS A 159 -4.99 -12.73 -11.05
C LYS A 159 -6.04 -12.01 -11.88
N ARG A 160 -6.28 -10.72 -11.63
CA ARG A 160 -7.40 -9.98 -12.22
C ARG A 160 -6.92 -8.71 -12.91
N VAL A 161 -7.46 -8.42 -14.09
CA VAL A 161 -7.28 -7.16 -14.81
C VAL A 161 -8.60 -6.41 -14.82
N VAL A 162 -8.55 -5.10 -14.58
CA VAL A 162 -9.73 -4.23 -14.64
C VAL A 162 -9.46 -3.01 -15.50
N TRP A 163 -10.48 -2.54 -16.21
CA TRP A 163 -10.45 -1.31 -17.00
C TRP A 163 -11.86 -0.80 -17.24
N VAL A 164 -11.98 0.45 -17.66
CA VAL A 164 -13.23 1.08 -18.08
C VAL A 164 -13.19 1.27 -19.59
N GLN A 165 -14.25 0.86 -20.27
CA GLN A 165 -14.40 0.98 -21.73
C GLN A 165 -15.74 1.59 -22.12
N ASP A 166 -15.97 1.72 -23.43
CA ASP A 166 -17.25 2.15 -24.03
C ASP A 166 -17.70 3.53 -23.53
N SER A 167 -16.73 4.44 -23.39
CA SER A 167 -17.03 5.80 -22.98
C SER A 167 -17.58 6.63 -24.12
N THR A 168 -18.77 7.17 -23.94
CA THR A 168 -19.41 8.07 -24.91
C THR A 168 -19.09 9.53 -24.67
N ASP A 169 -18.71 9.89 -23.44
CA ASP A 169 -18.40 11.26 -23.00
C ASP A 169 -16.91 11.46 -22.67
N ASN A 170 -16.05 10.46 -22.95
CA ASN A 170 -14.64 10.39 -22.57
C ASN A 170 -14.38 10.60 -21.06
N ALA A 171 -15.41 10.43 -20.23
CA ALA A 171 -15.35 10.67 -18.79
C ALA A 171 -15.83 9.46 -17.99
N ASN A 172 -16.79 8.72 -18.52
CA ASN A 172 -17.42 7.59 -17.85
C ASN A 172 -17.64 6.44 -18.82
N GLY A 173 -17.61 5.20 -18.33
CA GLY A 173 -17.85 4.03 -19.15
C GLY A 173 -18.28 2.80 -18.34
N VAL A 174 -18.11 1.65 -18.96
CA VAL A 174 -18.41 0.33 -18.40
C VAL A 174 -17.14 -0.26 -17.79
N LEU A 175 -17.19 -0.56 -16.50
CA LEU A 175 -16.12 -1.25 -15.79
C LEU A 175 -16.16 -2.74 -16.09
N LEU A 176 -15.07 -3.23 -16.66
CA LEU A 176 -14.84 -4.62 -16.97
C LEU A 176 -13.80 -5.23 -16.04
N ILE A 177 -13.91 -6.55 -15.90
CA ILE A 177 -12.92 -7.40 -15.25
C ILE A 177 -12.63 -8.63 -16.10
N ALA A 178 -11.36 -9.04 -16.15
CA ALA A 178 -10.92 -10.30 -16.75
C ALA A 178 -9.96 -11.05 -15.84
N THR A 179 -9.90 -12.38 -15.98
CA THR A 179 -8.82 -13.20 -15.42
C THR A 179 -7.57 -13.02 -16.28
N VAL A 180 -6.41 -12.86 -15.65
CA VAL A 180 -5.13 -12.73 -16.35
C VAL A 180 -4.84 -14.00 -17.17
N GLY A 181 -4.51 -13.85 -18.45
CA GLY A 181 -4.22 -14.96 -19.37
C GLY A 181 -5.45 -15.63 -19.98
N GLU A 182 -6.67 -15.30 -19.54
CA GLU A 182 -7.91 -15.82 -20.12
C GLU A 182 -8.50 -14.85 -21.15
N LYS A 183 -9.32 -15.38 -22.06
CA LYS A 183 -10.04 -14.57 -23.04
C LYS A 183 -11.38 -14.13 -22.48
N GLY A 184 -11.76 -12.90 -22.81
CA GLY A 184 -13.05 -12.32 -22.45
C GLY A 184 -12.98 -11.50 -21.17
N ALA A 185 -14.07 -10.78 -20.92
CA ALA A 185 -14.24 -9.92 -19.77
C ALA A 185 -15.69 -9.97 -19.31
N THR A 186 -15.91 -9.73 -18.03
CA THR A 186 -17.24 -9.62 -17.43
C THR A 186 -17.49 -8.17 -17.05
N THR A 187 -18.71 -7.70 -17.31
CA THR A 187 -19.18 -6.40 -16.84
C THR A 187 -19.43 -6.44 -15.34
N LEU A 188 -18.74 -5.56 -14.61
CA LEU A 188 -18.90 -5.41 -13.17
C LEU A 188 -19.86 -4.25 -12.83
N ALA A 189 -19.76 -3.14 -13.58
CA ALA A 189 -20.60 -1.96 -13.35
C ALA A 189 -20.61 -1.00 -14.55
N GLU A 190 -21.62 -0.13 -14.62
CA GLU A 190 -21.71 0.96 -15.58
C GLU A 190 -21.56 2.33 -14.90
N GLY A 191 -21.34 3.37 -15.71
CA GLY A 191 -21.26 4.75 -15.22
C GLY A 191 -20.05 4.98 -14.32
N ILE A 192 -18.95 4.27 -14.57
CA ILE A 192 -17.71 4.40 -13.81
C ILE A 192 -16.84 5.47 -14.45
N SER A 193 -16.43 6.44 -13.64
CA SER A 193 -15.51 7.50 -14.03
C SER A 193 -14.15 6.91 -14.39
N CYS A 194 -13.66 7.31 -15.55
CA CYS A 194 -12.31 7.01 -15.99
C CYS A 194 -11.39 8.24 -15.87
N LEU A 195 -11.87 9.32 -15.26
CA LEU A 195 -11.13 10.57 -15.10
C LEU A 195 -10.21 10.56 -13.87
N GLY A 196 -9.16 11.37 -13.95
CA GLY A 196 -8.19 11.55 -12.88
C GLY A 196 -7.05 10.54 -12.94
N ALA A 197 -6.08 10.71 -12.04
CA ALA A 197 -4.82 9.98 -12.09
C ALA A 197 -4.88 8.60 -11.42
N ARG A 198 -5.97 8.29 -10.72
CA ARG A 198 -6.23 7.01 -10.03
C ARG A 198 -7.72 6.63 -10.08
N PRO A 199 -8.27 6.40 -11.27
CA PRO A 199 -9.70 6.11 -11.42
C PRO A 199 -10.09 4.77 -10.77
N LEU A 200 -9.18 3.79 -10.77
CA LEU A 200 -9.36 2.47 -10.17
C LEU A 200 -8.29 2.22 -9.10
N ARG A 201 -8.69 1.80 -7.89
CA ARG A 201 -7.77 1.53 -6.77
C ARG A 201 -8.10 0.22 -6.08
N TRP A 202 -7.14 -0.69 -6.02
CA TRP A 202 -7.27 -1.95 -5.30
C TRP A 202 -7.16 -1.74 -3.79
N LYS A 203 -7.97 -2.48 -3.04
CA LYS A 203 -7.88 -2.71 -1.60
C LYS A 203 -7.69 -4.22 -1.43
N GLY A 204 -6.44 -4.66 -1.39
CA GLY A 204 -6.13 -6.09 -1.48
C GLY A 204 -6.54 -6.68 -2.83
N ASP A 205 -6.77 -7.99 -2.84
CA ASP A 205 -6.89 -8.77 -4.08
C ASP A 205 -8.27 -8.69 -4.75
N ASP A 206 -9.34 -8.58 -3.95
CA ASP A 206 -10.71 -8.75 -4.43
C ASP A 206 -11.59 -7.50 -4.26
N LEU A 207 -11.11 -6.44 -3.60
CA LEU A 207 -11.86 -5.20 -3.48
C LEU A 207 -11.28 -4.11 -4.38
N LEU A 208 -12.13 -3.52 -5.21
CA LEU A 208 -11.79 -2.42 -6.09
C LEU A 208 -12.61 -1.18 -5.74
N MET A 209 -11.93 -0.11 -5.34
CA MET A 209 -12.55 1.20 -5.24
C MET A 209 -12.58 1.86 -6.61
N VAL A 210 -13.76 2.37 -6.96
CA VAL A 210 -13.98 3.15 -8.18
C VAL A 210 -14.79 4.41 -7.87
N GLN A 211 -14.77 5.38 -8.78
CA GLN A 211 -15.63 6.55 -8.72
C GLN A 211 -16.76 6.41 -9.75
N ARG A 212 -18.00 6.68 -9.34
CA ARG A 212 -19.16 6.75 -10.23
C ARG A 212 -19.28 8.11 -10.90
N LYS A 213 -20.11 8.22 -11.95
CA LYS A 213 -20.41 9.46 -12.67
C LYS A 213 -20.88 10.61 -11.76
N ASN A 214 -21.61 10.30 -10.68
CA ASN A 214 -22.03 11.26 -9.66
C ASN A 214 -20.91 11.61 -8.65
N ARG A 215 -19.65 11.26 -8.94
CA ARG A 215 -18.45 11.40 -8.10
C ARG A 215 -18.43 10.59 -6.82
N GLN A 216 -19.45 9.77 -6.57
CA GLN A 216 -19.48 8.88 -5.42
C GLN A 216 -18.40 7.79 -5.57
N SER A 217 -17.53 7.68 -4.58
CA SER A 217 -16.64 6.52 -4.48
C SER A 217 -17.41 5.32 -3.90
N VAL A 218 -17.18 4.14 -4.47
CA VAL A 218 -17.78 2.88 -4.01
C VAL A 218 -16.76 1.75 -4.08
N LEU A 219 -16.92 0.74 -3.23
CA LEU A 219 -16.15 -0.51 -3.29
C LEU A 219 -16.94 -1.60 -4.00
N TYR A 220 -16.28 -2.31 -4.90
CA TYR A 220 -16.78 -3.54 -5.52
C TYR A 220 -15.97 -4.72 -5.03
N ASP A 221 -16.67 -5.77 -4.63
CA ASP A 221 -16.13 -7.12 -4.52
C ASP A 221 -16.13 -7.73 -5.91
N VAL A 222 -14.94 -7.77 -6.50
CA VAL A 222 -14.75 -8.21 -7.88
C VAL A 222 -14.76 -9.73 -8.01
N ALA A 223 -14.58 -10.46 -6.90
CA ALA A 223 -14.72 -11.91 -6.86
C ALA A 223 -16.20 -12.31 -6.86
N ALA A 224 -17.01 -11.62 -6.07
CA ALA A 224 -18.44 -11.88 -5.97
C ALA A 224 -19.29 -11.09 -6.99
N ASN A 225 -18.65 -10.32 -7.87
CA ASN A 225 -19.29 -9.47 -8.88
C ASN A 225 -20.40 -8.57 -8.30
N LYS A 226 -20.12 -7.90 -7.17
CA LYS A 226 -21.12 -7.10 -6.47
C LYS A 226 -20.52 -5.85 -5.84
N GLN A 227 -21.32 -4.78 -5.81
CA GLN A 227 -21.01 -3.64 -4.95
C GLN A 227 -21.15 -4.08 -3.49
N VAL A 228 -20.18 -3.73 -2.65
CA VAL A 228 -20.25 -3.95 -1.20
C VAL A 228 -20.52 -2.64 -0.46
N VAL A 229 -21.26 -2.73 0.65
CA VAL A 229 -21.59 -1.58 1.49
C VAL A 229 -20.32 -0.97 2.06
N GLY A 230 -20.20 0.35 1.95
CA GLY A 230 -19.18 1.12 2.64
C GLY A 230 -19.08 2.50 2.03
N ASP A 231 -19.49 3.51 2.79
CA ASP A 231 -18.97 4.87 2.61
C ASP A 231 -17.44 4.75 2.65
N PRO A 232 -16.71 4.95 1.54
CA PRO A 232 -15.25 4.88 1.54
C PRO A 232 -14.67 6.17 2.15
N GLY A 233 -15.37 6.76 3.12
CA GLY A 233 -15.18 8.06 3.74
C GLY A 233 -15.02 9.25 2.78
N GLN A 234 -14.82 10.44 3.35
CA GLN A 234 -14.62 11.69 2.60
C GLN A 234 -13.13 12.00 2.37
N GLU A 235 -12.24 11.13 2.82
CA GLU A 235 -10.80 11.30 2.64
C GLU A 235 -10.41 11.29 1.17
N THR A 236 -9.32 11.97 0.87
CA THR A 236 -8.77 12.07 -0.49
C THR A 236 -7.44 11.33 -0.57
N LYS A 237 -6.88 11.21 -1.78
CA LYS A 237 -5.52 10.65 -1.99
C LYS A 237 -5.29 9.24 -1.41
N ARG A 238 -6.36 8.44 -1.32
CA ARG A 238 -6.35 7.06 -0.82
C ARG A 238 -5.33 6.15 -1.53
N CYS A 239 -4.60 5.37 -0.74
CA CYS A 239 -3.68 4.32 -1.18
C CYS A 239 -3.73 3.19 -0.15
N TRP A 240 -4.07 1.96 -0.57
CA TRP A 240 -4.05 0.80 0.31
C TRP A 240 -2.72 0.07 0.24
N SER A 241 -2.36 -0.61 1.33
CA SER A 241 -1.33 -1.64 1.33
C SER A 241 -1.73 -2.79 0.38
N ALA A 242 -0.75 -3.56 -0.08
CA ALA A 242 -0.96 -4.64 -1.04
C ALA A 242 -1.96 -5.71 -0.55
N ASP A 243 -2.02 -5.96 0.75
CA ASP A 243 -2.98 -6.86 1.41
C ASP A 243 -4.34 -6.20 1.74
N GLY A 244 -4.47 -4.89 1.51
CA GLY A 244 -5.68 -4.12 1.77
C GLY A 244 -5.96 -3.82 3.25
N ALA A 245 -5.05 -4.18 4.17
CA ALA A 245 -5.22 -4.01 5.60
C ALA A 245 -5.07 -2.54 6.04
N TRP A 246 -4.12 -1.81 5.46
CA TRP A 246 -3.82 -0.43 5.80
C TRP A 246 -4.19 0.53 4.68
N LEU A 247 -4.69 1.70 5.06
CA LEU A 247 -5.02 2.81 4.18
C LEU A 247 -4.18 4.02 4.55
N ALA A 248 -3.39 4.55 3.62
CA ALA A 248 -2.90 5.92 3.67
C ALA A 248 -3.86 6.84 2.92
N ALA A 249 -4.25 7.95 3.54
CA ALA A 249 -5.15 8.93 2.95
C ALA A 249 -4.96 10.32 3.57
N GLU A 250 -5.72 11.30 3.08
CA GLU A 250 -5.72 12.67 3.60
C GLU A 250 -7.13 13.10 4.01
N SER A 251 -7.25 13.62 5.23
CA SER A 251 -8.47 14.27 5.74
C SER A 251 -8.13 15.67 6.21
N ASP A 252 -8.88 16.67 5.74
CA ASP A 252 -8.70 18.08 6.10
C ASP A 252 -7.25 18.57 5.94
N GLY A 253 -6.59 18.16 4.84
CA GLY A 253 -5.20 18.49 4.55
C GLY A 253 -4.16 17.76 5.41
N LYS A 254 -4.59 16.84 6.30
CA LYS A 254 -3.70 16.08 7.17
C LYS A 254 -3.58 14.63 6.69
N PRO A 255 -2.38 14.16 6.33
CA PRO A 255 -2.17 12.79 5.94
C PRO A 255 -2.18 11.87 7.17
N TYR A 256 -2.73 10.67 6.99
CA TYR A 256 -2.81 9.65 8.03
C TYR A 256 -2.71 8.26 7.42
N VAL A 257 -2.36 7.29 8.26
CA VAL A 257 -2.46 5.86 7.99
C VAL A 257 -3.39 5.20 9.00
N SER A 258 -4.27 4.33 8.54
CA SER A 258 -5.25 3.66 9.40
C SER A 258 -5.54 2.23 8.95
N ASP A 259 -5.89 1.38 9.89
CA ASP A 259 -6.55 0.09 9.66
C ASP A 259 -7.96 0.10 10.31
N THR A 260 -8.48 -1.05 10.72
CA THR A 260 -9.76 -1.17 11.42
C THR A 260 -9.75 -0.70 12.87
N THR A 261 -8.58 -0.63 13.50
CA THR A 261 -8.39 -0.43 14.94
C THR A 261 -7.61 0.84 15.26
N ASP A 262 -6.66 1.21 14.41
CA ASP A 262 -5.67 2.25 14.63
C ASP A 262 -5.75 3.34 13.56
N LEU A 263 -5.42 4.56 13.97
CA LEU A 263 -5.25 5.70 13.09
C LEU A 263 -4.06 6.53 13.58
N ARG A 264 -3.12 6.80 12.68
CA ARG A 264 -1.89 7.56 12.93
C ARG A 264 -1.78 8.70 11.94
N GLN A 265 -1.75 9.93 12.43
CA GLN A 265 -1.37 11.08 11.61
C GLN A 265 0.14 11.14 11.51
N TYR A 266 0.64 11.51 10.34
CA TYR A 266 2.08 11.72 10.11
C TYR A 266 2.27 13.02 9.34
N THR A 267 3.51 13.50 9.25
CA THR A 267 3.85 14.67 8.44
C THR A 267 5.01 14.37 7.51
N TYR A 268 5.07 15.10 6.41
CA TYR A 268 6.20 15.11 5.50
C TYR A 268 6.32 16.49 4.87
N THR A 269 7.53 17.05 4.94
CA THR A 269 7.87 18.34 4.35
C THR A 269 8.70 18.10 3.09
N PRO A 270 8.10 18.14 1.89
CA PRO A 270 8.85 18.02 0.64
C PRO A 270 9.72 19.26 0.39
N PRO A 271 10.73 19.16 -0.50
CA PRO A 271 11.39 20.34 -1.05
C PRO A 271 10.39 21.34 -1.66
N GLU A 272 10.44 22.60 -1.23
CA GLU A 272 9.42 23.63 -1.54
C GLU A 272 9.25 23.90 -3.04
N GLN A 273 10.36 23.95 -3.79
CA GLN A 273 10.33 24.22 -5.23
C GLN A 273 9.60 23.12 -6.00
N GLU A 274 9.91 21.85 -5.71
CA GLU A 274 9.23 20.72 -6.36
C GLU A 274 7.78 20.61 -5.88
N ALA A 275 7.52 20.82 -4.59
CA ALA A 275 6.16 20.82 -4.06
C ALA A 275 5.27 21.87 -4.76
N THR A 276 5.80 23.07 -5.01
CA THR A 276 5.09 24.13 -5.75
C THR A 276 4.82 23.70 -7.20
N LYS A 277 5.83 23.16 -7.88
CA LYS A 277 5.74 22.71 -9.27
C LYS A 277 4.69 21.60 -9.45
N TRP A 278 4.59 20.69 -8.50
CA TRP A 278 3.72 19.50 -8.60
C TRP A 278 2.43 19.58 -7.79
N GLY A 279 2.16 20.71 -7.12
CA GLY A 279 0.97 20.89 -6.29
C GLY A 279 0.97 20.07 -4.99
N GLY A 280 2.15 19.68 -4.50
CA GLY A 280 2.35 18.92 -3.28
C GLY A 280 2.64 17.43 -3.52
N TRP A 281 2.42 16.63 -2.48
CA TRP A 281 2.73 15.19 -2.46
C TRP A 281 1.52 14.37 -2.00
N GLU A 282 1.55 13.07 -2.30
CA GLU A 282 0.57 12.10 -1.82
C GLU A 282 1.20 10.72 -1.60
N ALA A 283 0.48 9.86 -0.86
CA ALA A 283 0.86 8.46 -0.66
C ALA A 283 0.81 7.66 -1.97
N ARG A 284 1.81 6.81 -2.18
CA ARG A 284 2.03 6.00 -3.38
C ARG A 284 1.96 4.51 -3.14
N SER A 285 2.47 4.08 -2.00
CA SER A 285 2.41 2.71 -1.53
C SER A 285 2.51 2.73 0.00
N VAL A 286 1.96 1.71 0.66
CA VAL A 286 1.91 1.58 2.12
C VAL A 286 2.40 0.19 2.50
N SER A 287 3.25 0.10 3.52
CA SER A 287 3.66 -1.19 4.08
C SER A 287 2.47 -1.94 4.70
N THR A 288 2.56 -3.27 4.77
CA THR A 288 1.48 -4.13 5.30
C THR A 288 1.27 -4.01 6.82
N ASP A 289 2.14 -3.28 7.51
CA ASP A 289 1.99 -2.90 8.92
C ASP A 289 1.65 -1.40 9.11
N GLY A 290 1.42 -0.68 8.00
CA GLY A 290 1.14 0.75 7.99
C GLY A 290 2.26 1.64 8.52
N ARG A 291 3.42 1.09 8.88
CA ARG A 291 4.53 1.84 9.47
C ARG A 291 5.18 2.77 8.46
N TYR A 292 5.25 2.38 7.20
CA TYR A 292 5.96 3.12 6.16
C TYR A 292 5.04 3.49 5.01
N VAL A 293 5.20 4.72 4.52
CA VAL A 293 4.47 5.23 3.34
C VAL A 293 5.48 5.75 2.32
N ALA A 294 5.41 5.24 1.10
CA ALA A 294 6.09 5.82 -0.04
C ALA A 294 5.31 7.05 -0.49
N VAL A 295 5.99 8.17 -0.71
CA VAL A 295 5.37 9.44 -1.13
C VAL A 295 5.86 9.85 -2.53
N GLY A 296 4.97 10.49 -3.27
CA GLY A 296 5.18 10.92 -4.66
C GLY A 296 4.41 12.20 -5.00
N TRP A 297 4.71 12.78 -6.16
CA TRP A 297 4.19 14.08 -6.58
C TRP A 297 2.74 14.05 -7.07
N ILE A 298 1.88 14.97 -6.63
CA ILE A 298 0.46 14.98 -7.05
C ILE A 298 0.32 15.22 -8.56
N GLY A 299 1.10 16.13 -9.13
CA GLY A 299 1.04 16.49 -10.54
C GLY A 299 1.58 15.45 -11.53
N THR A 300 1.90 14.24 -11.08
CA THR A 300 2.19 13.10 -11.97
C THR A 300 1.00 12.15 -12.04
N ASP A 301 1.01 11.26 -13.02
CA ASP A 301 -0.02 10.22 -13.17
C ASP A 301 0.46 8.91 -12.53
N PRO A 302 0.19 8.62 -11.24
CA PRO A 302 0.65 7.40 -10.57
C PRO A 302 0.15 6.11 -11.22
N SER A 303 -0.95 6.13 -11.97
CA SER A 303 -1.41 4.93 -12.66
C SER A 303 -0.51 4.55 -13.84
N ARG A 304 0.28 5.50 -14.36
CA ARG A 304 1.18 5.33 -15.51
C ARG A 304 2.65 5.62 -15.20
N ARG A 305 2.90 6.39 -14.15
CA ARG A 305 4.19 6.89 -13.66
C ARG A 305 4.06 7.12 -12.16
N ASP A 306 4.37 6.09 -11.39
CA ASP A 306 4.30 6.13 -9.92
C ASP A 306 4.96 7.40 -9.35
N GLY A 307 6.23 7.65 -9.71
CA GLY A 307 6.90 8.91 -9.38
C GLY A 307 7.04 9.12 -7.86
N SER A 308 7.06 8.04 -7.09
CA SER A 308 7.47 8.10 -5.69
C SER A 308 8.97 8.36 -5.60
N PHE A 309 9.37 9.09 -4.56
CA PHE A 309 10.74 9.58 -4.41
C PHE A 309 11.30 9.44 -2.99
N ALA A 310 10.44 9.20 -1.99
CA ALA A 310 10.85 9.03 -0.60
C ALA A 310 9.93 8.06 0.15
N VAL A 311 10.42 7.55 1.28
CA VAL A 311 9.62 6.79 2.26
C VAL A 311 9.59 7.55 3.57
N VAL A 312 8.42 7.61 4.20
CA VAL A 312 8.18 8.25 5.49
C VAL A 312 7.82 7.18 6.51
N ASP A 313 8.51 7.16 7.64
CA ASP A 313 8.11 6.42 8.84
C ASP A 313 6.95 7.19 9.50
N THR A 314 5.78 6.57 9.58
CA THR A 314 4.53 7.20 10.02
C THR A 314 4.45 7.40 11.53
N GLU A 315 5.26 6.68 12.30
CA GLU A 315 5.33 6.81 13.75
C GLU A 315 6.18 8.02 14.14
N THR A 316 7.29 8.21 13.42
CA THR A 316 8.26 9.28 13.72
C THR A 316 8.15 10.50 12.81
N SER A 317 7.39 10.41 11.72
CA SER A 317 7.32 11.40 10.63
C SER A 317 8.69 11.73 10.00
N LYS A 318 9.64 10.80 10.09
CA LYS A 318 10.99 10.95 9.52
C LYS A 318 11.07 10.27 8.16
N VAL A 319 11.87 10.86 7.27
CA VAL A 319 12.23 10.23 6.00
C VAL A 319 13.19 9.09 6.29
N VAL A 320 12.96 7.95 5.65
CA VAL A 320 13.84 6.78 5.72
C VAL A 320 14.99 6.96 4.73
N ASP A 321 16.21 6.70 5.18
CA ASP A 321 17.39 6.68 4.32
C ASP A 321 17.39 5.43 3.44
N LEU A 322 17.03 5.59 2.16
CA LEU A 322 17.00 4.50 1.20
C LEU A 322 18.40 4.23 0.63
N PRO A 323 18.86 2.98 0.59
CA PRO A 323 20.19 2.65 0.06
C PRO A 323 20.28 2.91 -1.45
N GLY A 324 21.52 3.14 -1.93
CA GLY A 324 21.85 3.35 -3.34
C GLY A 324 21.83 4.82 -3.79
N THR A 325 22.26 5.06 -5.03
CA THR A 325 22.33 6.40 -5.64
C THR A 325 21.44 6.50 -6.88
N GLY A 326 21.17 7.74 -7.30
CA GLY A 326 20.35 8.04 -8.48
C GLY A 326 18.89 8.30 -8.16
N GLU A 327 18.19 8.84 -9.16
CA GLU A 327 16.78 9.22 -9.06
C GLU A 327 15.89 7.99 -8.83
N VAL A 328 15.06 8.07 -7.79
CA VAL A 328 14.00 7.09 -7.51
C VAL A 328 12.83 7.36 -8.45
N ARG A 329 12.37 6.32 -9.14
CA ARG A 329 11.23 6.40 -10.07
C ARG A 329 9.97 5.75 -9.50
N SER A 330 10.15 4.73 -8.67
CA SER A 330 9.05 4.02 -8.03
C SER A 330 9.53 3.27 -6.78
N ILE A 331 8.65 3.18 -5.80
CA ILE A 331 8.80 2.51 -4.52
C ILE A 331 7.49 1.77 -4.27
N LEU A 332 7.56 0.44 -4.23
CA LEU A 332 6.41 -0.42 -4.03
C LEU A 332 6.64 -1.32 -2.82
N PHE A 333 5.76 -1.25 -1.83
CA PHE A 333 5.66 -2.23 -0.76
C PHE A 333 4.85 -3.43 -1.25
N SER A 334 5.41 -4.63 -1.12
CA SER A 334 4.75 -5.88 -1.47
C SER A 334 4.07 -6.53 -0.25
N ALA A 335 3.18 -7.48 -0.51
CA ALA A 335 2.44 -8.23 0.50
C ALA A 335 3.34 -9.10 1.39
N ASP A 336 4.49 -9.57 0.87
CA ASP A 336 5.48 -10.30 1.67
C ASP A 336 6.35 -9.37 2.56
N GLY A 337 6.14 -8.06 2.43
CA GLY A 337 6.90 -7.01 3.13
C GLY A 337 8.23 -6.65 2.47
N THR A 338 8.53 -7.18 1.29
CA THR A 338 9.65 -6.66 0.49
C THR A 338 9.33 -5.27 -0.04
N VAL A 339 10.39 -4.48 -0.25
CA VAL A 339 10.30 -3.15 -0.87
C VAL A 339 11.03 -3.15 -2.21
N LEU A 340 10.31 -2.84 -3.28
CA LEU A 340 10.88 -2.72 -4.62
C LEU A 340 11.20 -1.26 -4.88
N LEU A 341 12.50 -0.95 -4.92
CA LEU A 341 13.03 0.39 -5.13
C LEU A 341 13.62 0.52 -6.53
N ARG A 342 12.90 1.19 -7.42
CA ARG A 342 13.22 1.27 -8.85
C ARG A 342 14.01 2.54 -9.17
N ARG A 343 15.20 2.37 -9.74
CA ARG A 343 16.12 3.45 -10.15
C ARG A 343 16.76 3.15 -11.49
N GLY A 344 16.89 4.16 -12.34
CA GLY A 344 17.62 4.04 -13.61
C GLY A 344 17.20 2.81 -14.42
N THR A 345 18.06 1.79 -14.46
CA THR A 345 17.89 0.55 -15.23
C THR A 345 17.57 -0.69 -14.39
N GLY A 346 17.33 -0.56 -13.08
CA GLY A 346 17.15 -1.69 -12.18
C GLY A 346 16.22 -1.45 -11.00
N ILE A 347 15.91 -2.55 -10.32
CA ILE A 347 15.13 -2.60 -9.09
C ILE A 347 16.05 -3.12 -7.98
N THR A 348 16.25 -2.32 -6.94
CA THR A 348 16.85 -2.79 -5.69
C THR A 348 15.73 -3.38 -4.84
N VAL A 349 15.89 -4.63 -4.41
CA VAL A 349 14.95 -5.32 -3.52
C VAL A 349 15.45 -5.14 -2.10
N LEU A 350 14.59 -4.64 -1.22
CA LEU A 350 14.89 -4.45 0.20
C LEU A 350 13.99 -5.31 1.07
N ASP A 351 14.45 -5.64 2.27
CA ASP A 351 13.59 -6.18 3.33
C ASP A 351 12.74 -5.07 3.98
N ARG A 352 11.98 -5.46 5.02
CA ARG A 352 11.06 -4.58 5.77
C ARG A 352 11.80 -3.48 6.53
N GLU A 353 13.08 -3.70 6.82
CA GLU A 353 13.98 -2.77 7.48
C GLU A 353 14.84 -1.96 6.49
N PHE A 354 14.50 -2.00 5.19
CA PHE A 354 15.18 -1.31 4.08
C PHE A 354 16.63 -1.77 3.83
N LYS A 355 17.02 -2.96 4.29
CA LYS A 355 18.33 -3.54 3.95
C LYS A 355 18.29 -4.19 2.56
N PRO A 356 19.33 -4.00 1.73
CA PRO A 356 19.37 -4.61 0.41
C PRO A 356 19.41 -6.14 0.44
N LEU A 357 18.45 -6.77 -0.24
CA LEU A 357 18.41 -8.21 -0.51
C LEU A 357 19.05 -8.55 -1.86
N GLY A 358 19.10 -7.58 -2.79
CA GLY A 358 19.79 -7.70 -4.06
C GLY A 358 19.25 -6.72 -5.11
N THR A 359 19.78 -6.78 -6.32
CA THR A 359 19.38 -5.91 -7.42
C THR A 359 19.02 -6.73 -8.64
N VAL A 360 17.92 -6.36 -9.30
CA VAL A 360 17.50 -6.93 -10.57
C VAL A 360 17.61 -5.88 -11.66
N THR A 361 18.38 -6.19 -12.69
CA THR A 361 18.41 -5.38 -13.91
C THR A 361 17.09 -5.53 -14.65
N GLU A 362 16.45 -4.41 -14.96
CA GLU A 362 15.28 -4.41 -15.82
C GLU A 362 15.73 -4.50 -17.29
N PRO A 363 15.17 -5.44 -18.08
CA PRO A 363 15.39 -5.47 -19.52
C PRO A 363 15.04 -4.12 -20.17
N ALA A 364 15.79 -3.72 -21.21
CA ALA A 364 15.53 -2.45 -21.91
C ALA A 364 14.04 -2.24 -22.32
N PRO A 365 13.29 -3.28 -22.77
CA PRO A 365 11.87 -3.13 -23.09
C PRO A 365 10.98 -2.73 -21.90
N THR A 366 11.34 -3.08 -20.65
CA THR A 366 10.51 -2.87 -19.46
C THR A 366 10.87 -1.61 -18.68
N ARG A 367 12.09 -1.06 -18.85
CA ARG A 367 12.59 0.12 -18.11
C ARG A 367 11.70 1.37 -18.19
N ASN A 368 10.96 1.51 -19.29
CA ASN A 368 10.07 2.65 -19.53
C ASN A 368 8.59 2.32 -19.33
N ARG A 369 8.27 1.08 -18.92
CA ARG A 369 6.90 0.63 -18.62
C ARG A 369 6.55 0.91 -17.17
N ALA A 370 5.27 1.19 -16.89
CA ALA A 370 4.79 1.37 -15.52
C ALA A 370 4.78 0.01 -14.80
N LEU A 371 5.32 -0.07 -13.58
CA LEU A 371 5.15 -1.27 -12.74
C LEU A 371 3.79 -1.16 -12.06
N LEU A 372 2.88 -2.10 -12.32
CA LEU A 372 1.53 -2.11 -11.77
C LEU A 372 1.44 -2.91 -10.47
N ALA A 373 2.09 -4.07 -10.42
CA ALA A 373 2.07 -4.97 -9.26
C ALA A 373 3.30 -5.88 -9.23
N TYR A 374 3.56 -6.44 -8.05
CA TYR A 374 4.54 -7.49 -7.82
C TYR A 374 3.93 -8.58 -6.94
N VAL A 375 3.95 -9.81 -7.44
CA VAL A 375 3.47 -11.02 -6.76
C VAL A 375 4.70 -11.83 -6.34
N PRO A 376 5.00 -11.94 -5.03
CA PRO A 376 6.16 -12.65 -4.50
C PRO A 376 6.35 -14.10 -4.98
#